data_AF-A0A401IMG5-F1
#
_entry.id   AF-A0A401IMG5-F1
#
_cell.length_a   1.000
_cell.length_b   1.000
_cell.length_c   1.000
_cell.angle_alpha   90.00
_cell.angle_beta   90.00
_cell.angle_gamma   90.00
#
_symmetry.space_group_name_H-M   'P 1'
#
loop_
_entity.id
_entity.type
_entity.pdbx_description
1 polymer ?
#
loop_
_entity_poly.entity_id
_entity_poly.type
_entity_poly.pdbx_seq_one_letter_code
_entity_poly.pdbx_strand_id
1 'polypeptide(L)'
;MDVQYGSQIKMRHTLTGFHLHSHPINYKHPNSSQQQQVTCFNNGAGGDDNDFWIVKSVNVSNPRDNELQAVKDGDMLRFEHILTQKNLHSHPGIPSPITGQQEVTCFGFSGSGDSNDLWKIEIEGGGIWNDSKRVRLIHVNTGFALHSHGGQLMNDLTAFQQEVTCFSGRDENDLWQVFNISFVGVKVPEGLGRNGNNPQPVRAEQTNQVAGGTMTTKVTVSPDGQLTAETHTRTKVDLKGFTGSVIVVIYNQEGRAHISGKHSFGVNGQLIPGGPSDRKDTWQESVPLEISSKANRVAIVHSHDPNVRVNAEDVINLIRIAIILTA
;
A
#
# COMPACT_ATOMS: atom_id res chain seq x y z
N MET A 1 1.87 15.85 1.65
CA MET A 1 1.80 14.84 2.75
C MET A 1 3.13 14.14 2.85
N ASP A 2 3.60 13.87 4.07
CA ASP A 2 4.91 13.24 4.29
C ASP A 2 4.83 11.73 4.05
N VAL A 3 5.89 11.17 3.47
CA VAL A 3 6.06 9.73 3.33
C VAL A 3 6.67 9.18 4.61
N GLN A 4 6.06 8.13 5.14
CA GLN A 4 6.53 7.45 6.34
C GLN A 4 6.82 5.98 6.00
N TYR A 5 7.60 5.30 6.82
CA TYR A 5 7.64 3.85 6.73
C TYR A 5 6.26 3.26 7.03
N GLY A 6 5.86 2.27 6.25
CA GLY A 6 4.50 1.71 6.22
C GLY A 6 3.54 2.44 5.28
N SER A 7 3.91 3.62 4.74
CA SER A 7 3.13 4.26 3.69
C SER A 7 3.05 3.38 2.44
N GLN A 8 1.85 3.28 1.88
CA GLN A 8 1.62 2.82 0.52
C GLN A 8 1.76 4.01 -0.42
N ILE A 9 2.58 3.89 -1.44
CA ILE A 9 2.84 4.96 -2.38
C ILE A 9 2.67 4.49 -3.82
N LYS A 10 2.34 5.44 -4.70
CA LYS A 10 2.61 5.33 -6.13
C LYS A 10 3.73 6.29 -6.48
N MET A 11 4.76 5.81 -7.17
CA MET A 11 5.83 6.66 -7.68
C MET A 11 5.64 6.91 -9.17
N ARG A 12 5.86 8.16 -9.57
CA ARG A 12 5.75 8.62 -10.94
C ARG A 12 7.12 9.06 -11.44
N HIS A 13 7.54 8.53 -12.57
CA HIS A 13 8.74 8.97 -13.26
C HIS A 13 8.52 10.40 -13.78
N THR A 14 9.40 11.35 -13.42
CA THR A 14 9.08 12.78 -13.59
C THR A 14 9.03 13.23 -15.04
N LEU A 15 9.83 12.62 -15.93
CA LEU A 15 9.87 13.02 -17.34
C LEU A 15 8.73 12.44 -18.17
N THR A 16 8.38 11.17 -17.98
CA THR A 16 7.31 10.53 -18.77
C THR A 16 5.94 10.59 -18.11
N GLY A 17 5.87 10.83 -16.80
CA GLY A 17 4.63 10.81 -16.04
C GLY A 17 4.04 9.43 -15.80
N PHE A 18 4.75 8.35 -16.18
CA PHE A 18 4.32 6.96 -16.00
C PHE A 18 4.64 6.49 -14.58
N HIS A 19 3.90 5.49 -14.10
CA HIS A 19 4.03 5.00 -12.73
C HIS A 19 4.96 3.79 -12.65
N LEU A 20 5.76 3.69 -11.57
CA LEU A 20 6.52 2.48 -11.27
C LEU A 20 5.54 1.32 -11.02
N HIS A 21 5.71 0.24 -11.76
CA HIS A 21 4.71 -0.81 -11.92
C HIS A 21 5.33 -2.21 -11.85
N SER A 22 4.56 -3.21 -11.39
CA SER A 22 4.95 -4.61 -11.49
C SER A 22 3.73 -5.53 -11.63
N HIS A 23 3.89 -6.67 -12.29
CA HIS A 23 2.81 -7.61 -12.60
C HIS A 23 3.32 -9.05 -12.56
N PRO A 24 2.46 -10.10 -12.49
CA PRO A 24 2.88 -11.51 -12.43
C PRO A 24 3.42 -12.06 -13.77
N ILE A 25 4.28 -11.30 -14.44
CA ILE A 25 5.01 -11.66 -15.65
C ILE A 25 6.51 -11.57 -15.30
N ASN A 26 7.28 -12.55 -15.72
CA ASN A 26 8.74 -12.58 -15.53
C ASN A 26 9.47 -12.17 -16.82
N TYR A 27 10.68 -11.64 -16.70
CA TYR A 27 11.54 -11.43 -17.86
C TYR A 27 11.87 -12.76 -18.54
N LYS A 28 11.94 -12.72 -19.88
CA LYS A 28 12.24 -13.88 -20.74
C LYS A 28 13.29 -13.58 -21.80
N HIS A 29 13.90 -12.40 -21.75
CA HIS A 29 14.94 -12.02 -22.70
C HIS A 29 16.24 -12.82 -22.42
N PRO A 30 17.13 -12.93 -23.42
CA PRO A 30 18.44 -13.57 -23.23
C PRO A 30 19.21 -12.92 -22.07
N ASN A 31 19.89 -13.76 -21.28
CA ASN A 31 20.68 -13.35 -20.10
C ASN A 31 19.88 -12.65 -18.98
N SER A 32 18.54 -12.71 -19.00
CA SER A 32 17.71 -12.22 -17.89
C SER A 32 17.88 -13.06 -16.63
N SER A 33 17.47 -12.48 -15.50
CA SER A 33 17.33 -13.19 -14.23
C SER A 33 16.15 -14.15 -14.19
N GLN A 34 15.20 -14.02 -15.13
CA GLN A 34 13.89 -14.68 -15.13
C GLN A 34 13.03 -14.32 -13.91
N GLN A 35 13.35 -13.25 -13.21
CA GLN A 35 12.54 -12.72 -12.11
C GLN A 35 11.38 -11.86 -12.62
N GLN A 36 10.51 -11.45 -11.70
CA GLN A 36 9.31 -10.67 -12.02
C GLN A 36 9.69 -9.29 -12.58
N GLN A 37 8.97 -8.88 -13.63
CA GLN A 37 9.21 -7.62 -14.32
C GLN A 37 8.89 -6.41 -13.44
N VAL A 38 9.68 -5.36 -13.62
CA VAL A 38 9.36 -4.00 -13.17
C VAL A 38 9.40 -3.07 -14.38
N THR A 39 8.40 -2.22 -14.48
CA THR A 39 8.16 -1.39 -15.66
C THR A 39 7.65 -0.01 -15.25
N CYS A 40 7.58 0.90 -16.22
CA CYS A 40 6.84 2.14 -16.09
C CYS A 40 5.56 2.03 -16.94
N PHE A 41 4.40 2.14 -16.30
CA PHE A 41 3.12 1.96 -16.98
C PHE A 41 2.32 3.26 -17.07
N ASN A 42 1.67 3.44 -18.24
CA ASN A 42 0.76 4.55 -18.49
C ASN A 42 -0.69 4.09 -18.38
N ASN A 43 -1.25 4.24 -17.21
CA ASN A 43 -2.63 3.91 -16.86
C ASN A 43 -3.49 5.18 -16.65
N GLY A 44 -3.11 6.28 -17.29
CA GLY A 44 -3.83 7.55 -17.22
C GLY A 44 -3.71 8.25 -15.86
N ALA A 45 -4.57 9.25 -15.62
CA ALA A 45 -4.46 10.18 -14.49
C ALA A 45 -4.66 9.55 -13.11
N GLY A 46 -4.89 8.24 -13.00
CA GLY A 46 -5.26 7.59 -11.76
C GLY A 46 -4.30 6.55 -11.20
N GLY A 47 -3.36 6.05 -12.00
CA GLY A 47 -2.68 4.80 -11.66
C GLY A 47 -3.63 3.59 -11.73
N ASP A 48 -3.06 2.40 -11.61
CA ASP A 48 -3.75 1.14 -11.30
C ASP A 48 -3.14 0.52 -10.04
N ASP A 49 -3.59 -0.68 -9.68
CA ASP A 49 -3.26 -1.28 -8.38
C ASP A 49 -1.88 -1.91 -8.32
N ASN A 50 -1.33 -2.26 -9.48
CA ASN A 50 0.02 -2.76 -9.66
C ASN A 50 1.08 -1.63 -9.56
N ASP A 51 0.63 -0.39 -9.33
CA ASP A 51 1.53 0.75 -9.08
C ASP A 51 1.80 0.98 -7.59
N PHE A 52 1.14 0.23 -6.68
CA PHE A 52 1.28 0.46 -5.25
C PHE A 52 2.48 -0.28 -4.66
N TRP A 53 3.27 0.45 -3.87
CA TRP A 53 4.45 -0.03 -3.16
C TRP A 53 4.36 0.35 -1.68
N ILE A 54 4.76 -0.53 -0.77
CA ILE A 54 4.93 -0.22 0.65
C ILE A 54 6.38 0.18 0.90
N VAL A 55 6.58 1.34 1.55
CA VAL A 55 7.91 1.80 1.98
C VAL A 55 8.28 1.12 3.30
N LYS A 56 9.36 0.32 3.31
CA LYS A 56 9.81 -0.44 4.48
C LYS A 56 11.20 0.02 4.94
N SER A 57 11.42 0.00 6.25
CA SER A 57 12.74 0.26 6.84
C SER A 57 13.65 -0.97 6.69
N VAL A 58 14.96 -0.72 6.62
CA VAL A 58 16.01 -1.78 6.55
C VAL A 58 16.32 -2.42 7.90
N ASN A 59 16.03 -1.72 9.00
CA ASN A 59 16.54 -2.03 10.34
C ASN A 59 15.56 -2.77 11.23
N VAL A 60 14.89 -3.83 10.75
CA VAL A 60 13.84 -4.44 11.57
C VAL A 60 13.84 -5.97 11.57
N SER A 61 14.19 -6.51 12.74
CA SER A 61 13.76 -7.82 13.24
C SER A 61 12.25 -7.87 13.53
N ASN A 62 11.60 -6.71 13.65
CA ASN A 62 10.16 -6.55 13.89
C ASN A 62 9.60 -5.41 13.02
N PRO A 63 8.67 -5.64 12.07
CA PRO A 63 8.18 -4.64 11.11
C PRO A 63 7.72 -3.28 11.70
N ARG A 64 7.46 -3.24 13.00
CA ARG A 64 6.85 -2.15 13.79
C ARG A 64 7.78 -1.02 14.16
N ASP A 65 9.08 -1.27 14.27
CA ASP A 65 9.93 -0.37 15.05
C ASP A 65 10.12 1.01 14.38
N ASN A 66 9.72 1.14 13.10
CA ASN A 66 9.80 2.40 12.36
C ASN A 66 8.50 2.81 11.65
N GLU A 67 7.39 2.05 11.76
CA GLU A 67 6.12 2.43 11.13
C GLU A 67 5.69 3.82 11.65
N LEU A 68 5.27 4.70 10.73
CA LEU A 68 4.91 6.11 10.98
C LEU A 68 6.09 7.10 11.14
N GLN A 69 7.35 6.64 11.16
CA GLN A 69 8.48 7.56 11.09
C GLN A 69 8.62 8.11 9.67
N ALA A 70 8.75 9.44 9.55
CA ALA A 70 9.01 10.12 8.29
C ALA A 70 10.35 9.70 7.67
N VAL A 71 10.33 9.40 6.38
CA VAL A 71 11.52 9.08 5.60
C VAL A 71 12.31 10.36 5.33
N LYS A 72 13.62 10.30 5.52
CA LYS A 72 14.55 11.43 5.38
C LYS A 72 15.56 11.17 4.27
N ASP A 73 16.15 12.25 3.78
CA ASP A 73 17.25 12.21 2.83
C ASP A 73 18.41 11.33 3.35
N GLY A 74 18.92 10.46 2.49
CA GLY A 74 19.99 9.51 2.81
C GLY A 74 19.53 8.22 3.50
N ASP A 75 18.24 8.09 3.85
CA ASP A 75 17.74 6.85 4.45
C ASP A 75 17.88 5.67 3.48
N MET A 76 18.22 4.50 4.03
CA MET A 76 18.12 3.23 3.31
C MET A 76 16.76 2.59 3.58
N LEU A 77 16.16 2.02 2.54
CA LEU A 77 14.80 1.53 2.56
C LEU A 77 14.59 0.39 1.55
N ARG A 78 13.47 -0.31 1.70
CA ARG A 78 12.97 -1.32 0.76
C ARG A 78 11.60 -0.89 0.26
N PHE A 79 11.27 -1.25 -0.98
CA PHE A 79 9.93 -1.09 -1.52
C PHE A 79 9.34 -2.46 -1.79
N GLU A 80 8.17 -2.77 -1.22
CA GLU A 80 7.46 -4.02 -1.51
C GLU A 80 6.25 -3.73 -2.40
N HIS A 81 6.18 -4.37 -3.55
CA HIS A 81 5.02 -4.32 -4.42
C HIS A 81 3.82 -4.99 -3.75
N ILE A 82 2.71 -4.26 -3.58
CA ILE A 82 1.62 -4.69 -2.71
C ILE A 82 0.97 -5.99 -3.20
N LEU A 83 0.69 -6.09 -4.50
CA LEU A 83 -0.10 -7.21 -5.02
C LEU A 83 0.69 -8.52 -5.06
N THR A 84 2.00 -8.45 -5.31
CA THR A 84 2.84 -9.64 -5.46
C THR A 84 3.66 -9.93 -4.21
N GLN A 85 3.68 -8.99 -3.26
CA GLN A 85 4.46 -9.02 -2.01
C GLN A 85 5.95 -9.23 -2.25
N LYS A 86 6.48 -8.80 -3.40
CA LYS A 86 7.88 -8.89 -3.78
C LYS A 86 8.58 -7.54 -3.60
N ASN A 87 9.88 -7.55 -3.31
CA ASN A 87 10.68 -6.35 -3.16
C ASN A 87 11.15 -5.83 -4.52
N LEU A 88 11.17 -4.51 -4.69
CA LEU A 88 11.93 -3.86 -5.74
C LEU A 88 13.41 -4.21 -5.58
N HIS A 89 13.99 -4.79 -6.62
CA HIS A 89 15.29 -5.46 -6.58
C HIS A 89 16.13 -5.08 -7.79
N SER A 90 17.45 -5.10 -7.65
CA SER A 90 18.36 -5.02 -8.79
C SER A 90 19.67 -5.73 -8.47
N HIS A 91 20.42 -6.14 -9.48
CA HIS A 91 21.54 -7.04 -9.26
C HIS A 91 22.65 -6.84 -10.30
N PRO A 92 23.92 -6.99 -9.89
CA PRO A 92 25.05 -6.67 -10.75
C PRO A 92 25.18 -7.69 -11.90
N GLY A 93 25.53 -7.19 -13.07
CA GLY A 93 25.93 -8.03 -14.22
C GLY A 93 24.80 -8.63 -15.03
N ILE A 94 23.54 -8.34 -14.70
CA ILE A 94 22.37 -8.78 -15.47
C ILE A 94 21.80 -7.63 -16.31
N PRO A 95 21.79 -7.75 -17.65
CA PRO A 95 21.34 -6.68 -18.53
C PRO A 95 19.81 -6.55 -18.55
N SER A 96 19.31 -5.34 -18.75
CA SER A 96 17.89 -5.04 -18.96
C SER A 96 17.45 -5.40 -20.40
N PRO A 97 16.15 -5.66 -20.65
CA PRO A 97 15.65 -6.20 -21.92
C PRO A 97 15.91 -5.34 -23.17
N ILE A 98 15.91 -4.02 -23.04
CA ILE A 98 15.88 -3.09 -24.18
C ILE A 98 17.20 -2.35 -24.30
N THR A 99 17.62 -1.66 -23.23
CA THR A 99 18.82 -0.81 -23.27
C THR A 99 20.09 -1.51 -22.85
N GLY A 100 20.00 -2.72 -22.28
CA GLY A 100 21.15 -3.46 -21.76
C GLY A 100 21.81 -2.80 -20.54
N GLN A 101 21.11 -1.88 -19.87
CA GLN A 101 21.51 -1.34 -18.57
C GLN A 101 21.35 -2.41 -17.48
N GLN A 102 21.46 -2.08 -16.20
CA GLN A 102 21.25 -3.08 -15.15
C GLN A 102 19.76 -3.39 -14.98
N GLU A 103 19.41 -4.68 -14.94
CA GLU A 103 18.04 -5.16 -14.78
C GLU A 103 17.45 -4.77 -13.41
N VAL A 104 16.19 -4.34 -13.40
CA VAL A 104 15.40 -4.08 -12.17
C VAL A 104 14.20 -5.01 -12.18
N THR A 105 13.97 -5.67 -11.05
CA THR A 105 13.01 -6.77 -10.92
C THR A 105 12.23 -6.67 -9.63
N CYS A 106 11.22 -7.52 -9.50
CA CYS A 106 10.60 -7.86 -8.23
C CYS A 106 11.12 -9.23 -7.74
N PHE A 107 11.73 -9.27 -6.56
CA PHE A 107 12.34 -10.47 -5.98
C PHE A 107 11.83 -10.78 -4.57
N GLY A 108 12.00 -12.01 -4.11
CA GLY A 108 11.57 -12.42 -2.77
C GLY A 108 10.05 -12.59 -2.62
N PHE A 109 9.60 -12.62 -1.37
CA PHE A 109 8.18 -12.69 -0.99
C PHE A 109 7.98 -12.39 0.51
N SER A 110 6.98 -11.60 0.88
CA SER A 110 6.53 -11.37 2.27
C SER A 110 7.66 -10.99 3.25
N GLY A 111 8.47 -10.00 2.85
CA GLY A 111 9.64 -9.56 3.63
C GLY A 111 10.88 -10.46 3.54
N SER A 112 10.80 -11.64 2.90
CA SER A 112 11.97 -12.42 2.49
C SER A 112 12.65 -11.72 1.32
N GLY A 113 13.95 -11.44 1.47
CA GLY A 113 14.74 -10.63 0.55
C GLY A 113 16.21 -10.63 0.95
N ASP A 114 17.06 -9.93 0.22
CA ASP A 114 18.50 -9.84 0.49
C ASP A 114 19.00 -8.37 0.45
N SER A 115 20.31 -8.16 0.32
CA SER A 115 20.91 -6.83 0.26
C SER A 115 20.66 -6.08 -1.07
N ASN A 116 20.26 -6.78 -2.13
CA ASN A 116 19.95 -6.20 -3.44
C ASN A 116 18.53 -5.59 -3.49
N ASP A 117 17.77 -5.71 -2.41
CA ASP A 117 16.50 -5.00 -2.22
C ASP A 117 16.68 -3.60 -1.61
N LEU A 118 17.92 -3.22 -1.27
CA LEU A 118 18.21 -2.00 -0.54
C LEU A 118 18.39 -0.80 -1.49
N TRP A 119 17.61 0.24 -1.24
CA TRP A 119 17.65 1.50 -1.96
C TRP A 119 17.95 2.64 -0.99
N LYS A 120 18.92 3.49 -1.33
CA LYS A 120 19.18 4.75 -0.63
C LYS A 120 18.40 5.86 -1.31
N ILE A 121 17.60 6.61 -0.57
CA ILE A 121 16.86 7.74 -1.12
C ILE A 121 17.71 9.01 -1.12
N GLU A 122 17.71 9.72 -2.24
CA GLU A 122 18.32 11.04 -2.38
C GLU A 122 17.22 12.05 -2.75
N ILE A 123 16.91 12.96 -1.85
CA ILE A 123 15.81 13.92 -1.95
C ILE A 123 16.36 15.26 -2.45
N GLU A 124 15.74 15.83 -3.49
CA GLU A 124 16.15 17.14 -3.96
C GLU A 124 15.91 18.23 -2.90
N GLY A 125 17.01 18.93 -2.56
CA GLY A 125 17.04 19.91 -1.48
C GLY A 125 16.96 19.30 -0.07
N GLY A 126 17.13 17.98 0.07
CA GLY A 126 17.16 17.25 1.33
C GLY A 126 15.84 17.32 2.14
N GLY A 127 15.95 16.95 3.42
CA GLY A 127 14.87 17.03 4.39
C GLY A 127 13.99 15.78 4.44
N ILE A 128 12.69 15.98 4.68
CA ILE A 128 11.68 14.92 4.77
C ILE A 128 11.11 14.65 3.38
N TRP A 129 10.92 13.37 3.04
CA TRP A 129 10.28 12.98 1.80
C TRP A 129 8.77 13.24 1.86
N ASN A 130 8.24 13.94 0.87
CA ASN A 130 6.81 14.20 0.71
C ASN A 130 6.44 14.28 -0.78
N ASP A 131 5.14 14.38 -1.07
CA ASP A 131 4.56 14.48 -2.41
C ASP A 131 5.07 15.66 -3.27
N SER A 132 5.62 16.71 -2.66
CA SER A 132 6.16 17.86 -3.41
C SER A 132 7.61 17.66 -3.88
N LYS A 133 8.32 16.66 -3.35
CA LYS A 133 9.76 16.46 -3.60
C LYS A 133 10.02 15.46 -4.73
N ARG A 134 10.98 15.79 -5.60
CA ARG A 134 11.59 14.82 -6.51
C ARG A 134 12.72 14.09 -5.79
N VAL A 135 12.90 12.81 -6.11
CA VAL A 135 13.88 11.93 -5.47
C VAL A 135 14.58 11.04 -6.50
N ARG A 136 15.79 10.60 -6.17
CA ARG A 136 16.45 9.44 -6.79
C ARG A 136 16.45 8.27 -5.82
N LEU A 137 16.34 7.07 -6.35
CA LEU A 137 16.49 5.83 -5.59
C LEU A 137 17.76 5.14 -6.05
N ILE A 138 18.75 5.06 -5.17
CA ILE A 138 20.07 4.53 -5.50
C ILE A 138 20.16 3.11 -4.98
N HIS A 139 20.32 2.14 -5.89
CA HIS A 139 20.55 0.76 -5.51
C HIS A 139 21.85 0.65 -4.73
N VAL A 140 21.78 0.20 -3.47
CA VAL A 140 22.90 0.30 -2.51
C VAL A 140 24.12 -0.49 -2.97
N ASN A 141 23.91 -1.71 -3.48
CA ASN A 141 25.01 -2.61 -3.82
C ASN A 141 25.77 -2.21 -5.09
N THR A 142 25.14 -1.51 -6.04
CA THR A 142 25.79 -1.10 -7.30
C THR A 142 26.00 0.40 -7.42
N GLY A 143 25.35 1.21 -6.58
CA GLY A 143 25.38 2.67 -6.67
C GLY A 143 24.62 3.22 -7.89
N PHE A 144 23.83 2.41 -8.59
CA PHE A 144 23.12 2.82 -9.80
C PHE A 144 21.74 3.37 -9.45
N ALA A 145 21.27 4.39 -10.18
CA ALA A 145 19.98 5.01 -9.91
C ALA A 145 18.85 4.24 -10.60
N LEU A 146 17.71 4.08 -9.92
CA LEU A 146 16.47 3.63 -10.54
C LEU A 146 16.08 4.62 -11.64
N HIS A 147 15.90 4.12 -12.85
CA HIS A 147 15.86 4.92 -14.05
C HIS A 147 14.75 4.41 -14.98
N SER A 148 14.12 5.33 -15.71
CA SER A 148 13.25 4.98 -16.83
C SER A 148 13.33 6.05 -17.91
N HIS A 149 13.05 5.72 -19.16
CA HIS A 149 13.33 6.63 -20.27
C HIS A 149 12.26 6.60 -21.37
N GLY A 150 11.98 7.77 -21.95
CA GLY A 150 11.08 7.89 -23.10
C GLY A 150 11.76 7.54 -24.43
N GLY A 151 10.95 7.27 -25.45
CA GLY A 151 11.42 7.14 -26.84
C GLY A 151 11.96 5.76 -27.25
N GLN A 152 12.11 4.82 -26.31
CA GLN A 152 12.42 3.43 -26.64
C GLN A 152 11.16 2.65 -27.05
N LEU A 153 11.35 1.65 -27.90
CA LEU A 153 10.25 0.81 -28.38
C LEU A 153 9.73 -0.07 -27.23
N MET A 154 8.50 0.17 -26.79
CA MET A 154 7.80 -0.73 -25.88
C MET A 154 7.35 -1.98 -26.65
N ASN A 155 7.90 -3.13 -26.28
CA ASN A 155 7.65 -4.41 -26.97
C ASN A 155 7.28 -5.51 -25.98
N ASP A 156 7.13 -6.73 -26.47
CA ASP A 156 6.71 -7.89 -25.70
C ASP A 156 7.68 -8.26 -24.56
N LEU A 157 8.96 -7.88 -24.63
CA LEU A 157 9.95 -8.13 -23.57
C LEU A 157 9.61 -7.40 -22.26
N THR A 158 8.87 -6.29 -22.34
CA THR A 158 8.39 -5.49 -21.19
C THR A 158 6.87 -5.44 -21.14
N ALA A 159 6.18 -6.42 -21.73
CA ALA A 159 4.71 -6.47 -21.82
C ALA A 159 4.10 -5.19 -22.45
N PHE A 160 4.80 -4.59 -23.42
CA PHE A 160 4.47 -3.34 -24.09
C PHE A 160 4.42 -2.12 -23.15
N GLN A 161 5.21 -2.15 -22.08
CA GLN A 161 5.36 -1.05 -21.12
C GLN A 161 6.77 -0.46 -21.16
N GLN A 162 6.97 0.71 -20.57
CA GLN A 162 8.26 1.39 -20.56
C GLN A 162 9.26 0.63 -19.67
N GLU A 163 10.50 0.48 -20.13
CA GLU A 163 11.56 -0.21 -19.37
C GLU A 163 11.92 0.58 -18.10
N VAL A 164 12.18 -0.14 -17.00
CA VAL A 164 12.81 0.39 -15.79
C VAL A 164 14.14 -0.33 -15.60
N THR A 165 15.17 0.43 -15.27
CA THR A 165 16.56 -0.04 -15.18
C THR A 165 17.26 0.56 -13.98
N CYS A 166 18.46 0.08 -13.71
CA CYS A 166 19.44 0.75 -12.87
C CYS A 166 20.52 1.36 -13.77
N PHE A 167 20.59 2.70 -13.79
CA PHE A 167 21.53 3.45 -14.60
C PHE A 167 22.79 3.82 -13.80
N SER A 168 23.96 3.53 -14.38
CA SER A 168 25.25 3.80 -13.76
C SER A 168 25.65 5.27 -13.79
N GLY A 169 25.11 6.02 -14.76
CA GLY A 169 25.24 7.47 -14.82
C GLY A 169 24.31 8.17 -13.84
N ARG A 170 24.13 9.48 -14.07
CA ARG A 170 23.13 10.31 -13.40
C ARG A 170 22.54 11.32 -14.37
N ASP A 171 21.22 11.38 -14.47
CA ASP A 171 20.50 12.36 -15.28
C ASP A 171 19.09 12.67 -14.71
N GLU A 172 18.24 13.30 -15.52
CA GLU A 172 16.85 13.63 -15.16
C GLU A 172 15.88 12.45 -15.32
N ASN A 173 16.29 11.35 -15.97
CA ASN A 173 15.50 10.11 -16.10
C ASN A 173 15.57 9.25 -14.82
N ASP A 174 16.44 9.64 -13.87
CA ASP A 174 16.52 9.02 -12.54
C ASP A 174 15.53 9.61 -11.54
N LEU A 175 14.78 10.65 -11.93
CA LEU A 175 13.94 11.43 -11.02
C LEU A 175 12.53 10.85 -10.94
N TRP A 176 12.10 10.64 -9.69
CA TRP A 176 10.78 10.13 -9.34
C TRP A 176 10.09 11.12 -8.39
N GLN A 177 8.77 11.15 -8.42
CA GLN A 177 7.96 11.91 -7.48
C GLN A 177 6.81 11.04 -6.99
N VAL A 178 6.45 11.19 -5.73
CA VAL A 178 5.28 10.49 -5.20
C VAL A 178 4.02 11.11 -5.80
N PHE A 179 3.22 10.26 -6.45
CA PHE A 179 1.95 10.65 -7.04
C PHE A 179 0.78 10.45 -6.08
N ASN A 180 0.85 9.41 -5.26
CA ASN A 180 -0.16 9.08 -4.26
C ASN A 180 0.51 8.59 -2.99
N ILE A 181 0.02 9.06 -1.84
CA ILE A 181 0.37 8.54 -0.51
C ILE A 181 -0.95 8.08 0.11
N SER A 182 -1.04 6.78 0.37
CA SER A 182 -2.01 6.21 1.29
C SER A 182 -1.28 5.56 2.44
N PHE A 183 -1.93 5.49 3.58
CA PHE A 183 -1.45 4.65 4.67
C PHE A 183 -2.22 3.35 4.56
N VAL A 184 -1.59 2.20 4.85
CA VAL A 184 -2.39 1.03 5.22
C VAL A 184 -3.26 1.53 6.37
N GLY A 185 -4.56 1.68 6.12
CA GLY A 185 -5.50 2.34 7.00
C GLY A 185 -5.81 1.51 8.24
N VAL A 186 -4.80 1.02 8.94
CA VAL A 186 -4.91 0.79 10.38
C VAL A 186 -4.53 2.10 11.04
N LYS A 187 -5.42 3.09 10.96
CA LYS A 187 -5.45 4.09 12.02
C LYS A 187 -5.66 3.33 13.32
N VAL A 188 -4.75 3.51 14.26
CA VAL A 188 -4.99 3.18 15.66
C VAL A 188 -6.40 3.65 16.01
N PRO A 189 -7.27 2.80 16.58
CA PRO A 189 -8.61 3.22 16.95
C PRO A 189 -8.53 4.35 17.99
N GLU A 190 -8.80 5.59 17.58
CA GLU A 190 -9.04 6.70 18.51
C GLU A 190 -10.41 6.51 19.21
N GLY A 191 -11.34 5.82 18.55
CA GLY A 191 -12.63 5.40 19.10
C GLY A 191 -12.55 4.06 19.83
N LEU A 192 -11.84 4.00 20.96
CA LEU A 192 -12.00 2.85 21.86
C LEU A 192 -13.34 2.97 22.58
N GLY A 193 -14.37 2.27 22.08
CA GLY A 193 -15.52 1.94 22.92
C GLY A 193 -15.02 1.07 24.09
N ARG A 194 -14.94 1.64 25.29
CA ARG A 194 -14.52 0.92 26.51
C ARG A 194 -15.75 0.68 27.37
N ASN A 195 -16.05 -0.58 27.64
CA ASN A 195 -16.99 -0.95 28.70
C ASN A 195 -16.23 -1.48 29.91
N GLY A 196 -16.74 -1.18 31.11
CA GLY A 196 -16.33 -1.86 32.35
C GLY A 196 -16.81 -3.31 32.37
N ASN A 197 -16.85 -3.94 33.55
CA ASN A 197 -17.20 -5.36 33.74
C ASN A 197 -18.65 -5.77 33.37
N ASN A 198 -19.39 -4.96 32.59
CA ASN A 198 -20.78 -5.21 32.25
C ASN A 198 -20.92 -5.45 30.74
N PRO A 199 -21.65 -6.49 30.30
CA PRO A 199 -21.89 -6.76 28.88
C PRO A 199 -22.81 -5.68 28.30
N GLN A 200 -22.19 -4.62 27.79
CA GLN A 200 -22.83 -3.54 27.05
C GLN A 200 -22.30 -3.56 25.61
N PRO A 201 -23.07 -3.07 24.62
CA PRO A 201 -22.57 -2.98 23.26
C PRO A 201 -21.33 -2.09 23.16
N VAL A 202 -20.34 -2.53 22.38
CA VAL A 202 -19.15 -1.73 22.06
C VAL A 202 -19.37 -1.03 20.72
N ARG A 203 -19.19 0.29 20.70
CA ARG A 203 -19.39 1.10 19.49
C ARG A 203 -18.07 1.74 19.05
N ALA A 204 -17.86 1.83 17.75
CA ALA A 204 -16.73 2.56 17.17
C ALA A 204 -17.14 3.23 15.85
N GLU A 205 -16.43 4.30 15.50
CA GLU A 205 -16.57 5.01 14.23
C GLU A 205 -15.17 5.39 13.72
N GLN A 206 -14.95 5.26 12.42
CA GLN A 206 -13.69 5.61 11.79
C GLN A 206 -13.93 6.25 10.42
N THR A 207 -13.14 7.27 10.09
CA THR A 207 -13.12 7.90 8.77
C THR A 207 -11.70 7.96 8.21
N ASN A 208 -11.51 7.45 6.99
CA ASN A 208 -10.23 7.42 6.29
C ASN A 208 -10.36 7.90 4.83
N GLN A 209 -9.27 8.47 4.31
CA GLN A 209 -9.11 8.69 2.87
C GLN A 209 -8.64 7.37 2.23
N VAL A 210 -9.34 6.94 1.18
CA VAL A 210 -9.10 5.67 0.48
C VAL A 210 -9.12 5.96 -1.02
N ALA A 211 -7.97 5.81 -1.68
CA ALA A 211 -7.79 6.03 -3.12
C ALA A 211 -8.40 7.35 -3.67
N GLY A 212 -8.24 8.43 -2.92
CA GLY A 212 -8.74 9.77 -3.30
C GLY A 212 -10.22 10.00 -3.01
N GLY A 213 -10.93 9.00 -2.47
CA GLY A 213 -12.24 9.15 -1.85
C GLY A 213 -12.20 8.98 -0.33
N THR A 214 -13.36 8.95 0.31
CA THR A 214 -13.53 8.86 1.76
C THR A 214 -14.41 7.66 2.11
N MET A 215 -13.99 6.88 3.11
CA MET A 215 -14.82 5.87 3.75
C MET A 215 -15.02 6.22 5.22
N THR A 216 -16.27 6.21 5.67
CA THR A 216 -16.65 6.33 7.08
C THR A 216 -17.42 5.09 7.49
N THR A 217 -16.97 4.34 8.49
CA THR A 217 -17.72 3.19 9.00
C THR A 217 -18.05 3.36 10.47
N LYS A 218 -19.31 3.10 10.82
CA LYS A 218 -19.83 3.01 12.19
C LYS A 218 -20.14 1.56 12.50
N VAL A 219 -19.74 1.08 13.67
CA VAL A 219 -19.96 -0.31 14.09
C VAL A 219 -20.52 -0.39 15.51
N THR A 220 -21.35 -1.40 15.76
CA THR A 220 -21.83 -1.80 17.08
C THR A 220 -21.66 -3.30 17.23
N VAL A 221 -20.92 -3.71 18.26
CA VAL A 221 -20.79 -5.12 18.68
C VAL A 221 -21.65 -5.33 19.91
N SER A 222 -22.70 -6.10 19.78
CA SER A 222 -23.62 -6.44 20.87
C SER A 222 -23.15 -7.69 21.61
N PRO A 223 -23.34 -7.77 22.95
CA PRO A 223 -22.91 -8.92 23.75
C PRO A 223 -23.55 -10.26 23.33
N ASP A 224 -24.72 -10.19 22.68
CA ASP A 224 -25.49 -11.32 22.16
C ASP A 224 -24.90 -11.95 20.88
N GLY A 225 -23.75 -11.46 20.41
CA GLY A 225 -23.05 -12.03 19.27
C GLY A 225 -23.36 -11.35 17.94
N GLN A 226 -23.93 -10.15 17.94
CA GLN A 226 -24.19 -9.42 16.70
C GLN A 226 -23.19 -8.27 16.48
N LEU A 227 -22.55 -8.24 15.32
CA LEU A 227 -21.88 -7.07 14.77
C LEU A 227 -22.82 -6.41 13.76
N THR A 228 -23.16 -5.15 13.96
CA THR A 228 -23.88 -4.31 12.98
C THR A 228 -23.05 -3.12 12.58
N ALA A 229 -23.11 -2.72 11.31
CA ALA A 229 -22.31 -1.65 10.79
C ALA A 229 -23.00 -0.87 9.66
N GLU A 230 -22.62 0.40 9.49
CA GLU A 230 -22.96 1.24 8.35
C GLU A 230 -21.66 1.81 7.78
N THR A 231 -21.45 1.67 6.48
CA THR A 231 -20.30 2.22 5.76
C THR A 231 -20.77 3.25 4.74
N HIS A 232 -20.28 4.48 4.89
CA HIS A 232 -20.50 5.60 3.99
C HIS A 232 -19.26 5.77 3.10
N THR A 233 -19.42 5.52 1.81
CA THR A 233 -18.38 5.65 0.79
C THR A 233 -18.68 6.88 -0.07
N ARG A 234 -17.71 7.78 -0.24
CA ARG A 234 -17.92 9.04 -0.98
C ARG A 234 -16.69 9.48 -1.76
N THR A 235 -16.88 9.98 -2.98
CA THR A 235 -15.85 10.69 -3.75
C THR A 235 -16.35 12.08 -4.16
N LYS A 236 -15.42 13.03 -4.29
CA LYS A 236 -15.66 14.37 -4.89
C LYS A 236 -14.93 14.53 -6.23
N VAL A 237 -14.38 13.43 -6.76
CA VAL A 237 -13.61 13.44 -8.00
C VAL A 237 -14.57 13.29 -9.18
N ASP A 238 -14.47 14.19 -10.14
CA ASP A 238 -15.22 14.12 -11.39
C ASP A 238 -14.75 12.90 -12.21
N LEU A 239 -15.70 12.16 -12.80
CA LEU A 239 -15.46 11.05 -13.72
C LEU A 239 -14.60 9.87 -13.18
N LYS A 240 -14.16 9.90 -11.92
CA LYS A 240 -13.37 8.82 -11.29
C LYS A 240 -13.97 8.37 -9.95
N GLY A 241 -14.36 7.10 -9.91
CA GLY A 241 -14.80 6.40 -8.70
C GLY A 241 -13.65 5.74 -7.93
N PHE A 242 -13.99 5.06 -6.84
CA PHE A 242 -13.07 4.15 -6.15
C PHE A 242 -13.85 3.03 -5.47
N THR A 243 -13.14 1.94 -5.18
CA THR A 243 -13.63 0.85 -4.33
C THR A 243 -12.72 0.71 -3.12
N GLY A 244 -13.33 0.47 -1.97
CA GLY A 244 -12.62 0.26 -0.72
C GLY A 244 -13.26 -0.86 0.08
N SER A 245 -12.50 -1.45 0.99
CA SER A 245 -13.01 -2.48 1.89
C SER A 245 -12.92 -2.07 3.34
N VAL A 246 -13.80 -2.64 4.14
CA VAL A 246 -13.74 -2.58 5.60
C VAL A 246 -13.62 -3.97 6.20
N ILE A 247 -12.75 -4.09 7.22
CA ILE A 247 -12.69 -5.23 8.13
C ILE A 247 -12.81 -4.67 9.56
N VAL A 248 -13.56 -5.37 10.41
CA VAL A 248 -13.77 -5.02 11.82
C VAL A 248 -13.13 -6.08 12.69
N VAL A 249 -12.36 -5.63 13.69
CA VAL A 249 -11.69 -6.54 14.63
C VAL A 249 -12.14 -6.24 16.04
N ILE A 250 -12.56 -7.30 16.73
CA ILE A 250 -13.20 -7.25 18.02
C ILE A 250 -12.29 -7.98 18.99
N TYR A 251 -11.84 -7.29 20.04
CA TYR A 251 -11.01 -7.87 21.09
C TYR A 251 -11.85 -8.08 22.33
N ASN A 252 -11.57 -9.20 23.01
CA ASN A 252 -12.03 -9.41 24.37
C ASN A 252 -10.94 -9.02 25.39
N GLN A 253 -11.34 -8.95 26.66
CA GLN A 253 -10.45 -8.60 27.77
C GLN A 253 -9.25 -9.55 27.95
N GLU A 254 -9.33 -10.77 27.41
CA GLU A 254 -8.29 -11.80 27.49
C GLU A 254 -7.29 -11.70 26.32
N GLY A 255 -7.46 -10.71 25.43
CA GLY A 255 -6.60 -10.50 24.26
C GLY A 255 -6.92 -11.41 23.07
N ARG A 256 -7.99 -12.23 23.14
CA ARG A 256 -8.51 -12.98 21.98
C ARG A 256 -9.27 -12.04 21.06
N ALA A 257 -9.22 -12.33 19.76
CA ALA A 257 -9.83 -11.51 18.73
C ALA A 257 -10.77 -12.31 17.82
N HIS A 258 -11.82 -11.64 17.34
CA HIS A 258 -12.62 -12.05 16.19
C HIS A 258 -12.53 -11.00 15.10
N ILE A 259 -12.58 -11.45 13.84
CA ILE A 259 -12.39 -10.62 12.65
C ILE A 259 -13.55 -10.88 11.73
N SER A 260 -14.20 -9.78 11.32
CA SER A 260 -15.29 -9.87 10.37
C SER A 260 -14.81 -10.37 9.01
N GLY A 261 -15.74 -10.79 8.17
CA GLY A 261 -15.51 -10.85 6.74
C GLY A 261 -15.07 -9.50 6.18
N LYS A 262 -14.42 -9.54 5.01
CA LYS A 262 -14.13 -8.34 4.22
C LYS A 262 -15.40 -7.86 3.54
N HIS A 263 -15.81 -6.62 3.81
CA HIS A 263 -16.92 -5.98 3.09
C HIS A 263 -16.38 -4.93 2.13
N SER A 264 -16.70 -5.08 0.84
CA SER A 264 -16.24 -4.21 -0.22
C SER A 264 -17.35 -3.25 -0.65
N PHE A 265 -17.01 -1.97 -0.78
CA PHE A 265 -17.92 -0.90 -1.17
C PHE A 265 -17.29 -0.06 -2.28
N GLY A 266 -18.13 0.59 -3.09
CA GLY A 266 -17.65 1.38 -4.22
C GLY A 266 -18.62 2.49 -4.61
N VAL A 267 -18.04 3.55 -5.15
CA VAL A 267 -18.74 4.71 -5.72
C VAL A 267 -18.14 5.08 -7.06
N ASN A 268 -18.96 5.67 -7.92
CA ASN A 268 -18.54 6.22 -9.22
C ASN A 268 -18.09 7.68 -9.07
N GLY A 269 -17.46 8.25 -10.10
CA GLY A 269 -17.13 9.69 -10.11
C GLY A 269 -18.38 10.57 -10.19
N GLN A 270 -18.28 11.82 -9.72
CA GLN A 270 -19.42 12.73 -9.54
C GLN A 270 -20.23 13.03 -10.82
N LEU A 271 -19.59 12.94 -11.99
CA LEU A 271 -20.19 13.20 -13.31
C LEU A 271 -20.43 11.94 -14.15
N ILE A 272 -20.27 10.74 -13.59
CA ILE A 272 -20.56 9.49 -14.31
C ILE A 272 -22.07 9.20 -14.30
N PRO A 273 -22.72 9.06 -15.46
CA PRO A 273 -24.13 8.66 -15.53
C PRO A 273 -24.31 7.23 -14.97
N GLY A 274 -25.28 7.04 -14.07
CA GLY A 274 -25.76 5.71 -13.69
C GLY A 274 -25.15 5.06 -12.43
N GLY A 275 -24.33 5.75 -11.63
CA GLY A 275 -24.02 5.24 -10.28
C GLY A 275 -23.61 6.31 -9.27
N PRO A 276 -23.79 6.04 -7.97
CA PRO A 276 -23.65 7.06 -6.92
C PRO A 276 -22.19 7.41 -6.66
N SER A 277 -21.89 8.70 -6.50
CA SER A 277 -20.61 9.21 -5.95
C SER A 277 -20.60 9.30 -4.42
N ASP A 278 -21.73 9.02 -3.79
CA ASP A 278 -21.99 9.08 -2.36
C ASP A 278 -23.00 7.97 -2.01
N ARG A 279 -22.59 6.98 -1.22
CA ARG A 279 -23.38 5.78 -0.92
C ARG A 279 -23.24 5.37 0.54
N LYS A 280 -24.34 4.94 1.15
CA LYS A 280 -24.37 4.32 2.48
C LYS A 280 -24.85 2.88 2.39
N ASP A 281 -24.13 1.98 3.04
CA ASP A 281 -24.39 0.55 3.03
C ASP A 281 -24.39 0.01 4.46
N THR A 282 -25.48 -0.64 4.85
CA THR A 282 -25.56 -1.35 6.13
C THR A 282 -25.21 -2.82 5.95
N TRP A 283 -24.52 -3.38 6.93
CA TRP A 283 -24.10 -4.79 6.93
C TRP A 283 -24.03 -5.33 8.36
N GLN A 284 -24.08 -6.66 8.48
CA GLN A 284 -24.07 -7.35 9.77
C GLN A 284 -23.39 -8.71 9.69
N GLU A 285 -22.84 -9.17 10.81
CA GLU A 285 -22.21 -10.47 10.96
C GLU A 285 -22.42 -11.05 12.37
N SER A 286 -22.30 -12.37 12.48
CA SER A 286 -22.28 -13.08 13.75
C SER A 286 -20.87 -13.12 14.33
N VAL A 287 -20.75 -12.76 15.60
CA VAL A 287 -19.51 -12.79 16.39
C VAL A 287 -19.63 -13.93 17.41
N PRO A 288 -18.60 -14.78 17.58
CA PRO A 288 -18.63 -15.81 18.61
C PRO A 288 -18.89 -15.22 20.00
N LEU A 289 -19.80 -15.86 20.75
CA LEU A 289 -20.20 -15.40 22.10
C LEU A 289 -19.02 -15.30 23.07
N GLU A 290 -17.99 -16.15 22.91
CA GLU A 290 -16.75 -16.10 23.70
C GLU A 290 -15.94 -14.80 23.51
N ILE A 291 -16.16 -14.11 22.38
CA ILE A 291 -15.57 -12.80 22.08
C ILE A 291 -16.57 -11.68 22.37
N SER A 292 -17.79 -11.75 21.83
CA SER A 292 -18.76 -10.65 21.91
C SER A 292 -19.22 -10.33 23.33
N SER A 293 -19.48 -11.36 24.15
CA SER A 293 -19.96 -11.17 25.54
C SER A 293 -18.93 -10.49 26.44
N LYS A 294 -17.66 -10.54 26.06
CA LYS A 294 -16.52 -9.96 26.77
C LYS A 294 -15.78 -8.90 25.93
N ALA A 295 -16.41 -8.41 24.86
CA ALA A 295 -15.79 -7.46 23.97
C ALA A 295 -15.48 -6.16 24.71
N ASN A 296 -14.24 -5.69 24.62
CA ASN A 296 -13.79 -4.48 25.29
C ASN A 296 -13.13 -3.47 24.35
N ARG A 297 -12.78 -3.87 23.12
CA ARG A 297 -12.23 -2.99 22.09
C ARG A 297 -12.69 -3.43 20.71
N VAL A 298 -12.92 -2.46 19.83
CA VAL A 298 -13.22 -2.68 18.42
C VAL A 298 -12.33 -1.78 17.57
N ALA A 299 -11.77 -2.32 16.50
CA ALA A 299 -10.98 -1.62 15.50
C ALA A 299 -11.68 -1.71 14.13
N ILE A 300 -11.59 -0.63 13.36
CA ILE A 300 -12.13 -0.54 11.99
C ILE A 300 -10.95 -0.27 11.06
N VAL A 301 -10.77 -1.15 10.08
CA VAL A 301 -9.69 -1.04 9.09
C VAL A 301 -10.29 -0.77 7.74
N HIS A 302 -9.92 0.35 7.13
CA HIS A 302 -10.26 0.66 5.74
C HIS A 302 -9.05 0.41 4.85
N SER A 303 -9.29 -0.19 3.69
CA SER A 303 -8.29 -0.39 2.65
C SER A 303 -8.85 0.04 1.30
N HIS A 304 -7.97 0.45 0.39
CA HIS A 304 -8.32 0.47 -1.03
C HIS A 304 -8.60 -0.99 -1.45
N ASP A 305 -9.73 -1.25 -2.10
CA ASP A 305 -10.11 -2.59 -2.58
C ASP A 305 -10.48 -2.59 -4.06
N PRO A 306 -9.52 -2.26 -4.92
CA PRO A 306 -9.71 -2.17 -6.36
C PRO A 306 -9.77 -3.54 -7.04
N ASN A 307 -9.26 -4.59 -6.37
CA ASN A 307 -9.67 -6.00 -6.36
C ASN A 307 -8.55 -6.85 -5.70
N VAL A 308 -8.28 -6.64 -4.40
CA VAL A 308 -7.18 -7.31 -3.67
C VAL A 308 -7.72 -8.26 -2.61
N ARG A 309 -7.17 -9.47 -2.55
CA ARG A 309 -7.46 -10.47 -1.51
C ARG A 309 -6.63 -10.19 -0.25
N VAL A 310 -6.86 -9.05 0.40
CA VAL A 310 -6.42 -8.88 1.79
C VAL A 310 -7.25 -9.85 2.62
N ASN A 311 -6.61 -10.87 3.17
CA ASN A 311 -7.29 -11.87 3.98
C ASN A 311 -7.20 -11.48 5.47
N ALA A 312 -7.98 -12.16 6.32
CA ALA A 312 -8.05 -11.84 7.74
C ALA A 312 -6.67 -11.89 8.42
N GLU A 313 -5.73 -12.72 7.96
CA GLU A 313 -4.39 -12.89 8.53
C GLU A 313 -3.49 -11.68 8.31
N ASP A 314 -3.58 -11.06 7.13
CA ASP A 314 -2.86 -9.82 6.82
C ASP A 314 -3.32 -8.68 7.75
N VAL A 315 -4.63 -8.61 8.01
CA VAL A 315 -5.23 -7.65 8.95
C VAL A 315 -4.85 -7.97 10.40
N ILE A 316 -4.78 -9.25 10.79
CA ILE A 316 -4.29 -9.66 12.11
C ILE A 316 -2.90 -9.10 12.35
N ASN A 317 -2.00 -9.27 11.38
CA ASN A 317 -0.62 -8.83 11.51
C ASN A 317 -0.59 -7.31 11.67
N LEU A 318 -1.32 -6.57 10.84
CA LEU A 318 -1.40 -5.11 10.91
C LEU A 318 -1.99 -4.57 12.21
N ILE A 319 -3.02 -5.20 12.78
CA ILE A 319 -3.62 -4.70 14.02
C ILE A 319 -2.83 -5.16 15.25
N ARG A 320 -2.24 -6.36 15.23
CA ARG A 320 -1.27 -6.75 16.26
C ARG A 320 -0.19 -5.69 16.35
N ILE A 321 0.30 -5.20 15.20
CA ILE A 321 1.27 -4.10 15.10
C ILE A 321 0.76 -2.84 15.80
N ALA A 322 -0.41 -2.33 15.41
CA ALA A 322 -1.00 -1.13 16.03
C ALA A 322 -1.27 -1.24 17.54
N ILE A 323 -1.59 -2.42 18.06
CA ILE A 323 -1.87 -2.63 19.50
C ILE A 323 -0.62 -2.56 20.36
N ILE A 324 0.52 -3.09 19.89
CA ILE A 324 1.79 -2.95 20.62
C ILE A 324 2.29 -1.50 20.62
N LEU A 325 1.96 -0.73 19.57
CA LEU A 325 2.36 0.68 19.45
C LEU A 325 1.53 1.63 20.33
N THR A 326 0.46 1.17 20.96
CA THR A 326 -0.51 2.00 21.71
C THR A 326 -0.76 1.55 23.15
N ALA A 327 0.02 0.57 23.59
CA ALA A 327 0.11 0.09 24.97
C ALA A 327 1.40 0.63 25.60
#